data_AF-A0A7C2QGN9-F1
#
_entry.id   AF-A0A7C2QGN9-F1
#
_cell.length_a   1.000
_cell.length_b   1.000
_cell.length_c   1.000
_cell.angle_alpha   90.00
_cell.angle_beta   90.00
_cell.angle_gamma   90.00
#
_symmetry.space_group_name_H-M   'P 1'
#
loop_
_entity.id
_entity.type
_entity.pdbx_description
1 polymer ?
#
loop_
_entity_poly.entity_id
_entity_poly.type
_entity_poly.pdbx_seq_one_letter_code
_entity_poly.pdbx_strand_id
1 'polypeptide(L)'
;MGFYRASIILCVIGVAITLIPTVLYIAYSQELGFLKTLETEVTSGIPLYLLFSFIGVAVTLIGLITFVRTIRHVQEPSTPRVGTGTMPRIVSPTPTAARPTPVRRPITQQPPAKRIEEVVESIEKELEEVINKASMEQPTPPPKSQQEVPQKVTIKVITAGTDEVCPSCGAINPLGQKKCVECGADIYVEDPNLPSCPVCDAPLKNPQKLTDKIYVCRICFSELEIPKELSKKL
;
A
#
# COMPACT_ATOMS: atom_id res chain seq x y z
N MET A 1 -19.61 -6.89 16.97
CA MET A 1 -18.45 -6.61 17.83
C MET A 1 -17.72 -7.85 18.37
N GLY A 2 -18.36 -9.03 18.51
CA GLY A 2 -17.70 -10.22 19.07
C GLY A 2 -16.62 -10.87 18.20
N PHE A 3 -16.82 -10.96 16.88
CA PHE A 3 -15.90 -11.67 15.97
C PHE A 3 -14.52 -11.03 15.83
N TYR A 4 -14.43 -9.71 15.92
CA TYR A 4 -13.15 -8.99 15.87
C TYR A 4 -12.28 -9.29 17.09
N ARG A 5 -12.88 -9.27 18.29
CA ARG A 5 -12.19 -9.61 19.54
C ARG A 5 -11.70 -11.06 19.54
N ALA A 6 -12.53 -11.99 19.06
CA ALA A 6 -12.15 -13.40 18.92
C ALA A 6 -10.96 -13.60 17.97
N SER A 7 -10.91 -12.86 16.86
CA SER A 7 -9.82 -12.95 15.88
C SER A 7 -8.49 -12.43 16.43
N ILE A 8 -8.52 -11.32 17.18
CA ILE A 8 -7.33 -10.79 17.87
C ILE A 8 -6.83 -11.79 18.91
N ILE A 9 -7.73 -12.35 19.72
CA ILE A 9 -7.38 -13.34 20.74
C ILE A 9 -6.72 -14.56 20.09
N LEU A 10 -7.25 -15.06 18.98
CA LEU A 10 -6.65 -16.17 18.22
C LEU A 10 -5.24 -15.84 17.70
N CYS A 11 -5.01 -14.61 17.21
CA CYS A 11 -3.67 -14.18 16.78
C CYS A 11 -2.70 -14.14 17.95
N VAL A 12 -3.10 -13.57 19.09
CA VAL A 12 -2.26 -13.48 20.30
C VAL A 12 -1.93 -14.89 20.82
N ILE A 13 -2.90 -15.80 20.83
CA ILE A 13 -2.68 -17.20 21.22
C ILE A 13 -1.71 -17.89 20.24
N GLY A 14 -1.87 -17.70 18.93
CA GLY A 14 -0.96 -18.28 17.93
C GLY A 14 0.49 -17.79 18.08
N VAL A 15 0.67 -16.49 18.32
CA VAL A 15 1.99 -15.90 18.59
C VAL A 15 2.57 -16.40 19.90
N ALA A 16 1.76 -16.54 20.95
CA ALA A 16 2.20 -17.10 22.22
C ALA A 16 2.65 -18.56 22.07
N ILE A 17 1.89 -19.39 21.34
CA ILE A 17 2.24 -20.80 21.09
C ILE A 17 3.52 -20.94 20.28
N THR A 18 3.80 -20.03 19.34
CA THR A 18 5.07 -20.06 18.58
C THR A 18 6.25 -19.54 19.39
N LEU A 19 6.10 -18.37 20.03
CA LEU A 19 7.21 -17.69 20.68
C LEU A 19 7.56 -18.27 22.05
N ILE A 20 6.59 -18.73 22.84
CA ILE A 20 6.88 -19.21 24.21
C ILE A 20 7.83 -20.42 24.19
N PRO A 21 7.60 -21.50 23.40
CA PRO A 21 8.53 -22.61 23.34
C PRO A 21 9.90 -22.20 22.79
N THR A 22 9.94 -21.32 21.78
CA THR A 22 11.21 -20.84 21.19
C THR A 22 12.02 -19.99 22.16
N VAL A 23 11.37 -19.06 22.87
CA VAL A 23 12.02 -18.21 23.86
C VAL A 23 12.45 -19.03 25.07
N LEU A 24 11.63 -19.98 25.53
CA LEU A 24 12.02 -20.90 26.61
C LEU A 24 13.20 -21.79 26.20
N TYR A 25 13.24 -22.26 24.95
CA TYR A 25 14.38 -23.02 24.43
C TYR A 25 15.67 -22.19 24.46
N ILE A 26 15.64 -20.94 24.01
CA ILE A 26 16.81 -20.06 23.98
C ILE A 26 17.23 -19.65 25.40
N ALA A 27 16.28 -19.24 26.24
CA ALA A 27 16.55 -18.66 27.55
C ALA A 27 16.92 -19.71 28.62
N TYR A 28 16.40 -20.93 28.51
CA TYR A 28 16.51 -21.95 29.56
C TYR A 28 17.13 -23.28 29.08
N SER A 29 17.93 -23.23 28.02
CA SER A 29 18.61 -24.38 27.39
C SER A 29 19.43 -25.26 28.34
N GLN A 30 19.71 -24.82 29.58
CA GLN A 30 20.57 -25.55 30.52
C GLN A 30 19.87 -26.17 31.75
N GLU A 31 18.63 -25.79 32.10
CA GLU A 31 18.04 -26.21 33.39
C GLU A 31 16.68 -26.91 33.34
N LEU A 32 15.92 -26.82 32.25
CA LEU A 32 14.57 -27.38 32.22
C LEU A 32 14.54 -28.80 31.69
N GLY A 33 14.34 -29.78 32.59
CA GLY A 33 14.06 -31.18 32.24
C GLY A 33 12.84 -31.37 31.31
N PHE A 34 11.99 -30.34 31.18
CA PHE A 34 10.92 -30.24 30.19
C PHE A 34 11.41 -30.23 28.73
N LEU A 35 12.62 -29.72 28.46
CA LEU A 35 13.19 -29.70 27.10
C LEU A 35 13.45 -31.12 26.57
N LYS A 36 13.80 -32.08 27.45
CA LYS A 36 13.91 -33.50 27.05
C LYS A 36 12.58 -34.08 26.57
N THR A 37 11.46 -33.58 27.08
CA THR A 37 10.10 -33.95 26.63
C THR A 37 9.65 -33.20 25.36
N LEU A 38 10.33 -32.10 24.99
CA LEU A 38 10.15 -31.45 23.68
C LEU A 38 11.06 -32.04 22.60
N GLU A 39 12.15 -32.67 23.02
CA GLU A 39 13.10 -33.40 22.18
C GLU A 39 12.68 -34.84 21.93
N THR A 40 11.66 -35.34 22.66
CA THR A 40 11.09 -36.67 22.38
C THR A 40 10.57 -36.71 20.95
N GLU A 41 11.15 -37.61 20.17
CA GLU A 41 10.77 -37.90 18.80
C GLU A 41 9.37 -38.53 18.79
N VAL A 42 8.38 -37.76 18.36
CA VAL A 42 7.04 -38.29 18.13
C VAL A 42 6.98 -38.80 16.69
N THR A 43 7.06 -40.13 16.60
CA THR A 43 6.65 -41.02 15.49
C THR A 43 7.29 -40.81 14.11
N SER A 44 8.09 -39.77 13.87
CA SER A 44 8.65 -39.48 12.53
C SER A 44 10.03 -38.81 12.51
N GLY A 45 10.81 -38.86 13.61
CA GLY A 45 12.10 -38.17 13.72
C GLY A 45 12.00 -36.64 13.67
N ILE A 46 10.78 -36.11 13.81
CA ILE A 46 10.51 -34.68 13.91
C ILE A 46 10.43 -34.36 15.40
N PRO A 47 11.28 -33.48 15.94
CA PRO A 47 11.21 -33.08 17.33
C PRO A 47 9.92 -32.30 17.61
N LEU A 48 9.34 -32.52 18.79
CA LEU A 48 8.02 -32.00 19.19
C LEU A 48 7.92 -30.47 19.10
N TYR A 49 9.03 -29.76 19.32
CA TYR A 49 9.08 -28.31 19.18
C TYR A 49 8.74 -27.82 17.76
N LEU A 50 9.12 -28.57 16.71
CA LEU A 50 8.76 -28.25 15.33
C LEU A 50 7.25 -28.40 15.12
N LEU A 51 6.64 -29.43 15.69
CA LEU A 51 5.20 -29.63 15.62
C LEU A 51 4.44 -28.46 16.26
N PHE A 52 4.86 -28.00 17.45
CA PHE A 52 4.29 -26.82 18.09
C PHE A 52 4.48 -25.55 17.27
N SER A 53 5.64 -25.40 16.61
CA SER A 53 5.89 -24.28 15.69
C SER A 53 4.93 -24.31 14.49
N PHE A 54 4.77 -25.46 13.83
CA PHE A 54 3.83 -25.62 12.72
C PHE A 54 2.38 -25.34 13.13
N ILE A 55 1.95 -25.86 14.28
CA ILE A 55 0.61 -25.61 14.83
C ILE A 55 0.43 -24.12 15.11
N GLY A 56 1.40 -23.47 15.76
CA GLY A 56 1.33 -22.05 16.07
C GLY A 56 1.29 -21.16 14.84
N VAL A 57 2.07 -21.48 13.79
CA VAL A 57 2.04 -20.77 12.51
C VAL A 57 0.67 -20.93 11.83
N ALA A 58 0.12 -22.15 11.80
CA ALA A 58 -1.19 -22.41 11.23
C ALA A 58 -2.30 -21.61 11.95
N VAL A 59 -2.30 -21.59 13.28
CA VAL A 59 -3.27 -20.81 14.08
C VAL A 59 -3.12 -19.31 13.80
N THR A 60 -1.89 -18.81 13.70
CA THR A 60 -1.61 -17.40 13.42
C THR A 60 -2.08 -16.99 12.01
N LEU A 61 -1.87 -17.85 11.01
CA LEU A 61 -2.36 -17.62 9.64
C LEU A 61 -3.90 -17.59 9.59
N ILE A 62 -4.56 -18.52 10.29
CA ILE A 62 -6.03 -18.55 10.35
C ILE A 62 -6.56 -17.27 11.02
N GLY A 63 -5.96 -16.86 12.14
CA GLY A 63 -6.31 -15.61 12.82
C GLY A 63 -6.11 -14.37 11.95
N LEU A 64 -5.01 -14.31 11.20
CA LEU A 64 -4.72 -13.21 10.28
C LEU A 64 -5.72 -13.16 9.12
N ILE A 65 -6.03 -14.31 8.53
CA ILE A 65 -6.99 -14.41 7.42
C ILE A 65 -8.39 -13.99 7.87
N THR A 66 -8.86 -14.42 9.04
CA THR A 66 -10.17 -14.02 9.56
C THR A 66 -10.21 -12.54 9.93
N PHE A 67 -9.11 -12.00 10.47
CA PHE A 67 -8.97 -10.58 10.75
C PHE A 67 -9.05 -9.72 9.49
N VAL A 68 -8.27 -10.05 8.46
CA VAL A 68 -8.28 -9.34 7.16
C VAL A 68 -9.66 -9.44 6.50
N ARG A 69 -10.30 -10.62 6.52
CA ARG A 69 -11.67 -10.78 6.00
C ARG A 69 -12.68 -9.93 6.75
N THR A 70 -12.56 -9.84 8.07
CA THR A 70 -13.45 -9.04 8.91
C THR A 70 -13.31 -7.54 8.58
N ILE A 71 -12.08 -7.04 8.46
CA ILE A 71 -11.84 -5.63 8.09
C ILE A 71 -12.42 -5.31 6.71
N ARG A 72 -12.24 -6.19 5.73
CA ARG A 72 -12.79 -6.00 4.38
C ARG A 72 -14.31 -5.97 4.35
N HIS A 73 -14.99 -6.78 5.18
CA HIS A 73 -16.46 -6.76 5.26
C HIS A 73 -17.03 -5.52 5.94
N VAL A 74 -16.29 -4.89 6.86
CA VAL A 74 -16.71 -3.61 7.47
C VAL A 74 -16.62 -2.45 6.47
N GLN A 75 -15.83 -2.63 5.40
CA GLN A 75 -15.61 -1.62 4.37
C GLN A 75 -16.51 -1.76 3.14
N GLU A 76 -17.61 -2.53 3.20
CA GLU A 76 -18.69 -2.29 2.23
C GLU A 76 -19.37 -0.98 2.62
N PRO A 77 -19.18 0.11 1.85
CA PRO A 77 -19.83 1.36 2.15
C PRO A 77 -21.33 1.17 2.01
N SER A 78 -22.03 1.49 3.09
CA SER A 78 -23.45 1.81 3.08
C SER A 78 -23.75 2.67 1.85
N THR A 79 -24.47 2.10 0.89
CA THR A 79 -25.05 2.89 -0.20
C THR A 79 -25.90 4.01 0.43
N PRO A 80 -25.77 5.26 0.00
CA PRO A 80 -26.60 6.34 0.53
C PRO A 80 -28.04 6.04 0.15
N ARG A 81 -28.85 5.77 1.17
CA ARG A 81 -30.30 5.65 1.08
C ARG A 81 -30.85 7.00 0.67
N VAL A 82 -31.08 7.18 -0.63
CA VAL A 82 -31.80 8.33 -1.19
C VAL A 82 -33.12 8.43 -0.45
N GLY A 83 -33.27 9.49 0.34
CA GLY A 83 -34.46 9.75 1.13
C GLY A 83 -35.67 9.88 0.21
N THR A 84 -36.72 9.13 0.55
CA THR A 84 -38.10 9.35 0.11
C THR A 84 -38.56 10.73 0.59
N GLY A 85 -38.21 11.77 -0.17
CA GLY A 85 -38.85 13.07 -0.15
C GLY A 85 -40.07 13.03 -1.04
N THR A 86 -41.24 13.17 -0.43
CA THR A 86 -42.56 13.28 -1.06
C THR A 86 -42.56 14.38 -2.12
N MET A 87 -42.62 14.01 -3.41
CA MET A 87 -42.87 14.95 -4.51
C MET A 87 -44.38 15.01 -4.81
N PRO A 88 -44.96 16.20 -5.07
CA PRO A 88 -46.34 16.30 -5.48
C PRO A 88 -46.53 15.76 -6.90
N ARG A 89 -47.62 15.00 -7.02
CA ARG A 89 -48.12 14.26 -8.18
C ARG A 89 -48.48 15.21 -9.33
N ILE A 90 -47.66 15.24 -10.38
CA ILE A 90 -48.09 15.71 -11.70
C ILE A 90 -48.65 14.50 -12.46
N VAL A 91 -49.96 14.53 -12.66
CA VAL A 91 -50.74 13.58 -13.44
C VAL A 91 -50.47 13.82 -14.92
N SER A 92 -50.05 12.80 -15.67
CA SER A 92 -50.27 12.69 -17.12
C SER A 92 -50.06 11.25 -17.60
N PRO A 93 -50.72 10.85 -18.70
CA PRO A 93 -51.32 9.52 -18.83
C PRO A 93 -50.45 8.50 -19.56
N THR A 94 -50.63 7.24 -19.16
CA THR A 94 -50.22 6.01 -19.84
C THR A 94 -50.68 6.00 -21.30
N PRO A 95 -49.83 5.53 -22.23
CA PRO A 95 -50.26 4.35 -22.96
C PRO A 95 -49.12 3.36 -23.30
N THR A 96 -49.52 2.08 -23.21
CA THR A 96 -49.07 0.94 -24.03
C THR A 96 -47.81 0.18 -23.64
N ALA A 97 -48.07 -1.10 -23.34
CA ALA A 97 -47.15 -2.18 -23.09
C ALA A 97 -46.11 -2.37 -24.20
N ALA A 98 -44.84 -2.45 -23.78
CA ALA A 98 -43.79 -3.15 -24.51
C ALA A 98 -42.87 -3.82 -23.49
N ARG A 99 -42.86 -5.15 -23.50
CA ARG A 99 -42.03 -6.03 -22.67
C ARG A 99 -40.61 -6.08 -23.26
N PRO A 100 -39.54 -5.70 -22.54
CA PRO A 100 -38.19 -6.07 -22.93
C PRO A 100 -37.79 -7.38 -22.28
N THR A 101 -37.28 -8.27 -23.13
CA THR A 101 -36.66 -9.58 -22.87
C THR A 101 -35.47 -9.51 -21.89
N PRO A 102 -35.15 -10.62 -21.20
CA PRO A 102 -33.96 -10.70 -20.36
C PRO A 102 -32.70 -10.65 -21.24
N VAL A 103 -31.90 -9.59 -21.08
CA VAL A 103 -30.56 -9.51 -21.65
C VAL A 103 -29.66 -10.51 -20.93
N ARG A 104 -29.41 -11.63 -21.61
CA ARG A 104 -28.44 -12.66 -21.22
C ARG A 104 -27.04 -12.04 -21.27
N ARG A 105 -26.42 -11.82 -20.11
CA ARG A 105 -24.99 -11.44 -20.05
C ARG A 105 -24.14 -12.53 -20.73
N PRO A 106 -23.22 -12.17 -21.63
CA PRO A 106 -22.23 -13.13 -22.09
C PRO A 106 -21.30 -13.48 -20.93
N ILE A 107 -21.13 -14.78 -20.71
CA ILE A 107 -20.07 -15.35 -19.89
C ILE A 107 -18.76 -14.99 -20.60
N THR A 108 -17.94 -14.14 -19.99
CA THR A 108 -16.57 -13.90 -20.45
C THR A 108 -15.82 -15.23 -20.38
N GLN A 109 -15.62 -15.83 -21.54
CA GLN A 109 -14.79 -17.01 -21.69
C GLN A 109 -13.35 -16.63 -21.38
N GLN A 110 -12.77 -17.34 -20.42
CA GLN A 110 -11.35 -17.31 -20.08
C GLN A 110 -10.55 -17.82 -21.30
N PRO A 111 -9.48 -17.15 -21.76
CA PRO A 111 -8.75 -17.59 -22.94
C PRO A 111 -7.96 -18.88 -22.62
N PRO A 112 -7.95 -19.89 -23.50
CA PRO A 112 -7.14 -21.08 -23.33
C PRO A 112 -5.64 -20.75 -23.48
N ALA A 113 -4.81 -21.47 -22.73
CA ALA A 113 -3.36 -21.30 -22.55
C ALA A 113 -2.49 -21.34 -23.82
N LYS A 114 -3.08 -21.53 -25.00
CA LYS A 114 -2.36 -21.70 -26.28
C LYS A 114 -1.94 -20.38 -26.95
N ARG A 115 -2.37 -19.22 -26.42
CA ARG A 115 -2.09 -17.89 -26.99
C ARG A 115 -0.90 -17.17 -26.35
N ILE A 116 -0.34 -17.72 -25.26
CA ILE A 116 0.74 -17.06 -24.52
C ILE A 116 2.08 -17.29 -25.23
N GLU A 117 2.31 -18.48 -25.78
CA GLU A 117 3.56 -18.83 -26.47
C GLU A 117 3.78 -17.99 -27.74
N GLU A 118 2.72 -17.74 -28.52
CA GLU A 118 2.78 -16.90 -29.73
C GLU A 118 3.06 -15.42 -29.43
N VAL A 119 2.60 -14.93 -28.28
CA VAL A 119 2.83 -13.54 -27.86
C VAL A 119 4.24 -13.35 -27.28
N VAL A 120 4.79 -14.36 -26.61
CA VAL A 120 6.17 -14.31 -26.08
C VAL A 120 7.18 -14.33 -27.23
N GLU A 121 6.96 -15.16 -28.24
CA GLU A 121 7.85 -15.25 -29.42
C GLU A 121 7.85 -13.96 -30.27
N SER A 122 6.75 -13.18 -30.24
CA SER A 122 6.68 -11.88 -30.91
C SER A 122 7.42 -10.77 -30.18
N ILE A 123 7.57 -10.85 -28.85
CA ILE A 123 8.26 -9.83 -28.03
C ILE A 123 9.78 -10.02 -28.11
N GLU A 124 10.26 -11.25 -28.17
CA GLU A 124 11.70 -11.55 -28.27
C GLU A 124 12.30 -11.01 -29.58
N LYS A 125 11.55 -11.09 -30.69
CA LYS A 125 11.97 -10.54 -32.00
C LYS A 125 12.03 -9.02 -32.05
N GLU A 126 11.22 -8.30 -31.28
CA GLU A 126 11.27 -6.84 -31.24
C GLU A 126 12.48 -6.34 -30.43
N LEU A 127 12.94 -7.11 -29.43
CA LEU A 127 14.06 -6.69 -28.58
C LEU A 127 15.42 -6.76 -29.29
N GLU A 128 15.61 -7.72 -30.20
CA GLU A 128 16.85 -7.88 -30.97
C GLU A 128 17.06 -6.78 -32.02
N GLU A 129 15.98 -6.19 -32.54
CA GLU A 129 16.07 -5.09 -33.51
C GLU A 129 16.49 -3.76 -32.86
N VAL A 130 16.09 -3.53 -31.59
CA VAL A 130 16.46 -2.32 -30.84
C VAL A 130 17.94 -2.33 -30.45
N ILE A 131 18.50 -3.51 -30.14
CA ILE A 131 19.91 -3.66 -29.79
C ILE A 131 20.82 -3.42 -31.02
N ASN A 132 20.41 -3.90 -32.20
CA ASN A 132 21.18 -3.68 -33.43
C ASN A 132 21.14 -2.22 -33.94
N LYS A 133 20.05 -1.48 -33.70
CA LYS A 133 19.98 -0.03 -34.03
C LYS A 133 20.76 0.86 -33.07
N ALA A 134 21.10 0.39 -31.87
CA ALA A 134 21.84 1.16 -30.87
C ALA A 134 23.38 1.10 -31.04
N SER A 135 23.90 0.33 -31.99
CA SER A 135 25.36 0.09 -32.12
C SER A 135 26.08 1.01 -33.12
N MET A 136 25.38 1.91 -33.83
CA MET A 136 26.01 2.89 -34.71
C MET A 136 25.40 4.27 -34.50
N GLU A 137 25.94 5.05 -33.56
CA GLU A 137 26.36 6.45 -33.76
C GLU A 137 26.58 7.19 -32.43
N GLN A 138 27.86 7.43 -32.15
CA GLN A 138 28.39 8.54 -31.36
C GLN A 138 29.68 8.92 -32.10
N PRO A 139 30.03 10.20 -32.39
CA PRO A 139 30.06 11.34 -31.46
C PRO A 139 29.65 12.71 -32.09
N THR A 140 29.26 13.76 -31.35
CA THR A 140 30.17 14.85 -30.88
C THR A 140 29.38 16.00 -30.17
N PRO A 141 30.04 16.84 -29.33
CA PRO A 141 29.45 17.94 -28.53
C PRO A 141 29.63 19.34 -29.19
N PRO A 142 29.38 20.48 -28.51
CA PRO A 142 28.13 21.12 -28.04
C PRO A 142 27.84 22.44 -28.81
N PRO A 143 26.84 23.26 -28.41
CA PRO A 143 27.23 24.63 -28.07
C PRO A 143 26.63 25.15 -26.75
N LYS A 144 27.49 25.88 -26.04
CA LYS A 144 27.17 26.79 -24.94
C LYS A 144 26.14 27.82 -25.39
N SER A 145 25.18 28.11 -24.52
CA SER A 145 24.79 29.49 -24.22
C SER A 145 24.35 29.53 -22.76
N GLN A 146 25.20 30.19 -21.96
CA GLN A 146 24.94 30.53 -20.57
C GLN A 146 23.89 31.63 -20.55
N GLN A 147 22.83 31.43 -19.76
CA GLN A 147 22.07 32.54 -19.19
C GLN A 147 21.94 32.30 -17.68
N GLU A 148 22.69 33.13 -16.96
CA GLU A 148 22.69 33.31 -15.53
C GLU A 148 21.35 33.94 -15.10
N VAL A 149 20.52 33.18 -14.40
CA VAL A 149 19.29 33.62 -13.70
C VAL A 149 19.26 32.80 -12.40
N PRO A 150 18.98 33.40 -11.23
CA PRO A 150 19.55 32.97 -9.96
C PRO A 150 19.16 31.54 -9.56
N GLN A 151 20.14 30.83 -8.99
CA GLN A 151 20.08 29.42 -8.61
C GLN A 151 18.90 29.11 -7.68
N LYS A 152 17.74 28.81 -8.26
CA LYS A 152 16.66 28.10 -7.58
C LYS A 152 17.11 26.66 -7.47
N VAL A 153 17.57 26.28 -6.27
CA VAL A 153 17.92 24.90 -5.94
C VAL A 153 16.65 24.05 -6.11
N THR A 154 16.53 23.35 -7.23
CA THR A 154 15.31 22.63 -7.60
C THR A 154 15.27 21.27 -6.90
N ILE A 155 14.27 21.07 -6.05
CA ILE A 155 13.93 19.75 -5.50
C ILE A 155 13.38 18.90 -6.63
N LYS A 156 13.95 17.71 -6.87
CA LYS A 156 13.48 16.79 -7.91
C LYS A 156 12.53 15.77 -7.29
N VAL A 157 11.38 15.55 -7.92
CA VAL A 157 10.40 14.55 -7.50
C VAL A 157 10.78 13.20 -8.09
N ILE A 158 10.89 12.17 -7.25
CA ILE A 158 11.14 10.79 -7.67
C ILE A 158 9.80 10.09 -7.86
N THR A 159 8.95 10.14 -6.83
CA THR A 159 7.57 9.65 -6.86
C THR A 159 6.66 10.69 -6.21
N ALA A 160 5.50 10.91 -6.83
CA ALA A 160 4.50 11.85 -6.33
C ALA A 160 3.38 11.08 -5.61
N GLY A 161 3.06 11.52 -4.40
CA GLY A 161 1.86 11.09 -3.70
C GLY A 161 0.60 11.61 -4.38
N THR A 162 -0.53 10.92 -4.16
CA THR A 162 -1.84 11.23 -4.75
C THR A 162 -2.80 11.90 -3.78
N ASP A 163 -2.46 11.88 -2.51
CA ASP A 163 -3.29 12.19 -1.36
C ASP A 163 -2.39 12.65 -0.21
N GLU A 164 -2.99 13.31 0.78
CA GLU A 164 -2.30 13.79 1.96
C GLU A 164 -2.96 13.31 3.25
N VAL A 165 -2.14 12.97 4.24
CA VAL A 165 -2.62 12.43 5.51
C VAL A 165 -2.61 13.54 6.56
N CYS A 166 -3.75 13.72 7.21
CA CYS A 166 -3.89 14.69 8.30
C CYS A 166 -3.03 14.25 9.51
N PRO A 167 -2.09 15.08 9.97
CA PRO A 167 -1.25 14.74 11.13
C PRO A 167 -2.04 14.73 12.45
N SER A 168 -3.23 15.34 12.50
CA SER A 168 -4.05 15.43 13.72
C SER A 168 -4.94 14.20 13.95
N CYS A 169 -5.55 13.66 12.89
CA CYS A 169 -6.51 12.54 13.01
C CYS A 169 -6.22 11.33 12.12
N GLY A 170 -5.26 11.42 11.19
CA GLY A 170 -4.91 10.33 10.27
C GLY A 170 -5.85 10.15 9.08
N ALA A 171 -6.83 11.04 8.89
CA ALA A 171 -7.70 11.01 7.71
C ALA A 171 -6.92 11.28 6.42
N ILE A 172 -7.34 10.64 5.33
CA ILE A 172 -6.82 10.87 3.98
C ILE A 172 -7.59 12.01 3.33
N ASN A 173 -6.88 13.02 2.84
CA ASN A 173 -7.44 14.21 2.20
C ASN A 173 -6.90 14.32 0.75
N PRO A 174 -7.66 14.94 -0.16
CA PRO A 174 -7.15 15.30 -1.49
C PRO A 174 -5.95 16.24 -1.41
N LEU A 175 -5.04 16.19 -2.39
CA LEU A 175 -3.86 17.06 -2.42
C LEU A 175 -4.20 18.55 -2.40
N GLY A 176 -3.38 19.32 -1.69
CA GLY A 176 -3.40 20.79 -1.69
C GLY A 176 -4.47 21.39 -0.79
N GLN A 177 -5.07 20.61 0.12
CA GLN A 177 -5.97 21.15 1.13
C GLN A 177 -5.18 21.68 2.32
N LYS A 178 -5.66 22.78 2.90
CA LYS A 178 -5.07 23.34 4.12
C LYS A 178 -5.76 22.82 5.38
N LYS A 179 -6.99 22.32 5.26
CA LYS A 179 -7.82 21.86 6.38
C LYS A 179 -8.32 20.45 6.12
N CYS A 180 -8.29 19.63 7.16
CA CYS A 180 -8.77 18.26 7.13
C CYS A 180 -10.30 18.21 7.00
N VAL A 181 -10.81 17.39 6.08
CA VAL A 181 -12.26 17.22 5.86
C VAL A 181 -12.98 16.52 7.00
N GLU A 182 -12.28 15.67 7.77
CA GLU A 182 -12.85 14.88 8.86
C GLU A 182 -12.83 15.63 10.20
N CYS A 183 -11.69 16.21 10.59
CA CYS A 183 -11.52 16.82 11.92
C CYS A 183 -11.45 18.35 11.90
N GLY A 184 -11.36 18.99 10.73
CA GLY A 184 -11.28 20.44 10.59
C GLY A 184 -9.95 21.09 10.99
N ALA A 185 -8.98 20.31 11.46
CA ALA A 185 -7.64 20.80 11.81
C ALA A 185 -6.84 21.19 10.56
N ASP A 186 -5.90 22.13 10.70
CA ASP A 186 -4.98 22.47 9.61
C ASP A 186 -4.03 21.30 9.32
N ILE A 187 -3.86 20.93 8.05
CA ILE A 187 -3.02 19.80 7.62
C ILE A 187 -1.53 20.15 7.81
N TYR A 188 -1.16 21.39 7.53
CA TYR A 188 0.14 21.96 7.80
C TYR A 188 0.04 23.47 8.02
N VAL A 189 1.07 24.04 8.64
CA VAL A 189 1.22 25.49 8.80
C VAL A 189 2.33 25.94 7.86
N GLU A 190 2.04 26.86 6.95
CA GLU A 190 3.04 27.43 6.03
C GLU A 190 4.16 28.11 6.80
N ASP A 191 5.40 27.84 6.39
CA ASP A 191 6.59 28.49 6.95
C ASP A 191 7.41 29.08 5.80
N PRO A 192 7.51 30.42 5.68
CA PRO A 192 8.24 31.05 4.58
C PRO A 192 9.76 30.81 4.64
N ASN A 193 10.29 30.33 5.77
CA ASN A 193 11.72 30.04 5.93
C ASN A 193 12.11 28.65 5.43
N LEU A 194 11.13 27.75 5.24
CA LEU A 194 11.36 26.39 4.80
C LEU A 194 10.91 26.19 3.35
N PRO A 195 11.59 25.33 2.60
CA PRO A 195 11.15 24.97 1.26
C PRO A 195 9.88 24.11 1.32
N SER A 196 8.94 24.39 0.44
CA SER A 196 7.71 23.63 0.26
C SER A 196 7.92 22.37 -0.58
N CYS A 197 7.12 21.35 -0.29
CA CYS A 197 7.00 20.16 -1.09
C CYS A 197 6.39 20.53 -2.46
N PRO A 198 7.00 20.14 -3.59
CA PRO A 198 6.48 20.46 -4.93
C PRO A 198 5.20 19.69 -5.31
N VAL A 199 4.71 18.77 -4.47
CA VAL A 199 3.52 17.94 -4.74
C VAL A 199 2.29 18.41 -3.96
N CYS A 200 2.45 18.73 -2.67
CA CYS A 200 1.33 19.15 -1.81
C CYS A 200 1.52 20.55 -1.20
N ASP A 201 2.58 21.27 -1.57
CA ASP A 201 2.95 22.60 -1.08
C ASP A 201 3.24 22.71 0.44
N ALA A 202 3.11 21.60 1.18
CA ALA A 202 3.42 21.55 2.60
C ALA A 202 4.90 21.85 2.85
N PRO A 203 5.25 22.65 3.88
CA PRO A 203 6.64 22.92 4.22
C PRO A 203 7.34 21.64 4.65
N LEU A 204 8.56 21.45 4.17
CA LEU A 204 9.39 20.29 4.48
C LEU A 204 10.01 20.42 5.88
N LYS A 205 9.18 20.53 6.92
CA LYS A 205 9.63 20.57 8.31
C LYS A 205 9.96 19.15 8.78
N ASN A 206 11.26 18.84 8.91
CA ASN A 206 11.76 17.52 9.29
C ASN A 206 11.18 16.35 8.44
N PRO A 207 11.46 16.32 7.12
CA PRO A 207 11.03 15.24 6.25
C PRO A 207 11.74 13.93 6.63
N GLN A 208 11.10 12.79 6.38
CA GLN A 208 11.66 11.49 6.72
C GLN A 208 12.84 11.19 5.79
N LYS A 209 14.05 11.07 6.33
CA LYS A 209 15.24 10.72 5.55
C LYS A 209 15.26 9.22 5.25
N LEU A 210 15.31 8.85 3.96
CA LEU A 210 15.49 7.46 3.52
C LEU A 210 16.95 7.18 3.14
N THR A 211 17.60 8.15 2.50
CA THR A 211 19.03 8.07 2.11
C THR A 211 19.64 9.48 2.16
N ASP A 212 20.93 9.65 1.88
CA ASP A 212 21.61 10.95 1.92
C ASP A 212 21.08 12.02 0.97
N LYS A 213 20.30 11.63 -0.03
CA LYS A 213 19.67 12.53 -1.00
C LYS A 213 18.17 12.34 -1.11
N ILE A 214 17.62 11.24 -0.58
CA ILE A 214 16.22 10.86 -0.74
C ILE A 214 15.48 11.10 0.57
N TYR A 215 14.44 11.92 0.48
CA TYR A 215 13.59 12.30 1.60
C TYR A 215 12.13 12.05 1.24
N VAL A 216 11.31 11.80 2.25
CA VAL A 216 9.87 11.55 2.11
C VAL A 216 9.11 12.66 2.81
N CYS A 217 8.20 13.32 2.09
CA CYS A 217 7.27 14.27 2.67
C CYS A 217 6.34 13.56 3.66
N ARG A 218 6.21 14.09 4.88
CA ARG A 218 5.35 13.46 5.92
C ARG A 218 3.85 13.71 5.75
N ILE A 219 3.49 14.57 4.80
CA ILE A 219 2.09 14.97 4.54
C ILE A 219 1.54 14.15 3.37
N CYS A 220 2.18 14.21 2.20
CA CYS A 220 1.72 13.50 0.99
C CYS A 220 2.53 12.25 0.64
N PHE A 221 3.51 11.86 1.46
CA PHE A 221 4.37 10.67 1.22
C PHE A 221 5.14 10.68 -0.12
N SER A 222 5.29 11.84 -0.76
CA SER A 222 6.11 11.97 -1.97
C SER A 222 7.59 11.77 -1.67
N GLU A 223 8.29 11.01 -2.52
CA GLU A 223 9.75 10.85 -2.46
C GLU A 223 10.43 11.94 -3.27
N LEU A 224 11.36 12.64 -2.63
CA LEU A 224 12.01 13.83 -3.14
C LEU A 224 13.53 13.64 -3.07
N GLU A 225 14.21 13.94 -4.18
CA GLU A 225 15.65 14.10 -4.20
C GLU A 225 15.98 15.55 -3.80
N ILE A 226 16.48 15.71 -2.57
CA ILE A 226 16.83 17.01 -1.98
C ILE A 226 18.36 17.14 -1.96
N PRO A 227 18.93 18.19 -2.58
CA PRO A 227 20.37 18.41 -2.57
C PRO A 227 20.86 18.77 -1.15
N LYS A 228 22.10 18.36 -0.85
CA LYS A 228 22.71 18.46 0.49
C LYS A 228 22.74 19.89 1.06
N GLU A 229 22.77 20.91 0.23
CA GLU A 229 22.74 22.31 0.67
C GLU A 229 21.39 22.72 1.26
N LEU A 230 20.30 22.18 0.67
CA LEU A 230 18.95 22.43 1.14
C LEU A 230 18.62 21.57 2.37
N SER A 231 19.11 20.33 2.39
CA SER A 231 18.82 19.39 3.48
C SER A 231 19.39 19.79 4.84
N LYS A 232 20.45 20.60 4.87
CA LYS A 232 21.00 21.14 6.13
C LYS A 232 20.05 22.12 6.85
N LYS A 233 19.03 22.63 6.16
CA LYS A 233 18.06 23.59 6.69
C LYS A 233 16.73 22.96 7.11
N LEU A 234 16.56 21.64 6.92
CA LEU A 234 15.29 20.90 7.09
C LEU A 234 15.18 20.22 8.46
#